data_AF-A0A433UHN2-F1
#
_entry.id   AF-A0A433UHN2-F1
#
_cell.length_a   1.000
_cell.length_b   1.000
_cell.length_c   1.000
_cell.angle_alpha   90.00
_cell.angle_beta   90.00
_cell.angle_gamma   90.00
#
_symmetry.space_group_name_H-M   'P 1'
#
loop_
_entity.id
_entity.type
_entity.pdbx_description
1 polymer ?
#
loop_
_entity_poly.entity_id
_entity_poly.type
_entity_poly.pdbx_seq_one_letter_code
_entity_poly.pdbx_strand_id
1 'polypeptide(L)'
;MEKISLKSISGRKLIEITSNIKKNNEVYTSSLEDIGKLVAKELIGDVIFSQLFFEDIRNKFITDNEKSIPKQEQDFFIYICKTYLLLDTEPRVHLLELNQRASEDLIEIEKNINKCNKQISEVQKQDKISDQDDYKIPRLKHFIRINEEKKNEITSFIESDKIKFLSFIKAQKFNFFYSSFQEFYWYRYDKKRYNIDNLSDIKFKFLELYTEKVDEIEQLYKNDKPEFFRYAEKYINEYKIIDKIRDEIEDYHYLNARKDVILPALDFYEKDNKVLFVNLIALQIEGMFYDYCLELGIPEKELSPMGIGEKIDKIVSINPKSFGYQSWRWYFYEFEYFKFKFPVIRNKVAHGRIMSSQEYAHISCLLLLDLHHICQCMILDHLPINLIIKILKSIKNTNNKFIINDDFIKIKYAIFYEKKKSITKTDKKILAEKILDFYDIHDTFNLLLTTLPEDAFFDYLFEVIKKGNPVVIQGINQMITSYKQEKIREDKCTELIREIQRLNLPKVKSISILEFFNAVT
;
A
#
# COMPACT_ATOMS: atom_id res chain seq x y z
N MET A 1 49.09 23.71 -21.44
CA MET A 1 47.98 22.75 -21.23
C MET A 1 47.11 23.27 -20.10
N GLU A 2 45.80 23.18 -20.24
CA GLU A 2 44.83 23.66 -19.24
C GLU A 2 44.91 22.80 -17.96
N LYS A 3 45.04 23.44 -16.78
CA LYS A 3 45.11 22.74 -15.48
C LYS A 3 43.70 22.41 -14.98
N ILE A 4 43.50 21.23 -14.41
CA ILE A 4 42.23 20.78 -13.82
C ILE A 4 42.31 21.00 -12.31
N SER A 5 41.53 21.94 -11.79
CA SER A 5 41.51 22.22 -10.35
C SER A 5 40.74 21.16 -9.57
N LEU A 6 41.38 20.62 -8.52
CA LEU A 6 40.80 19.67 -7.58
C LEU A 6 39.74 20.29 -6.64
N LYS A 7 39.67 21.63 -6.54
CA LYS A 7 38.77 22.36 -5.62
C LYS A 7 37.75 23.27 -6.31
N SER A 8 37.88 23.55 -7.61
CA SER A 8 37.04 24.54 -8.31
C SER A 8 36.22 23.95 -9.46
N ILE A 9 35.97 22.64 -9.46
CA ILE A 9 34.97 22.05 -10.35
C ILE A 9 33.57 22.51 -9.91
N SER A 10 32.76 22.97 -10.88
CA SER A 10 31.38 23.33 -10.60
C SER A 10 30.55 22.10 -10.24
N GLY A 11 29.55 22.25 -9.38
CA GLY A 11 28.66 21.14 -9.00
C GLY A 11 27.99 20.47 -10.20
N ARG A 12 27.66 21.24 -11.26
CA ARG A 12 27.11 20.69 -12.52
C ARG A 12 28.09 19.72 -13.19
N LYS A 13 29.36 20.11 -13.32
CA LYS A 13 30.39 19.27 -13.94
C LYS A 13 30.71 18.05 -13.06
N LEU A 14 30.67 18.19 -11.74
CA LEU A 14 30.80 17.06 -10.81
C LEU A 14 29.68 16.03 -10.97
N ILE A 15 28.43 16.50 -11.11
CA ILE A 15 27.26 15.64 -11.35
C ILE A 15 27.39 14.90 -12.68
N GLU A 16 27.84 15.59 -13.73
CA GLU A 16 28.06 15.00 -15.05
C GLU A 16 29.12 13.89 -15.02
N ILE A 17 30.30 14.17 -14.45
CA ILE A 17 31.37 13.18 -14.27
C ILE A 17 30.86 11.99 -13.46
N THR A 18 30.22 12.24 -12.31
CA THR A 18 29.69 11.18 -11.46
C THR A 18 28.66 10.33 -12.22
N SER A 19 27.81 10.94 -13.04
CA SER A 19 26.82 10.23 -13.84
C SER A 19 27.48 9.38 -14.94
N ASN A 20 28.53 9.86 -15.60
CA ASN A 20 29.24 9.12 -16.64
C ASN A 20 30.00 7.93 -16.03
N ILE A 21 30.69 8.17 -14.91
CA ILE A 21 31.40 7.13 -14.17
C ILE A 21 30.43 6.04 -13.69
N LYS A 22 29.26 6.39 -13.13
CA LYS A 22 28.25 5.41 -12.69
C LYS A 22 27.71 4.51 -13.80
N LYS A 23 27.75 4.96 -15.07
CA LYS A 23 27.34 4.16 -16.24
C LYS A 23 28.43 3.18 -16.68
N ASN A 24 29.68 3.39 -16.28
CA ASN A 24 30.77 2.48 -16.59
C ASN A 24 30.71 1.27 -15.61
N ASN A 25 30.50 0.08 -16.18
CA ASN A 25 30.41 -1.16 -15.40
C ASN A 25 31.70 -1.50 -14.64
N GLU A 26 32.87 -1.04 -15.11
CA GLU A 26 34.16 -1.31 -14.48
C GLU A 26 34.21 -0.77 -13.04
N VAL A 27 33.51 0.33 -12.75
CA VAL A 27 33.44 0.94 -11.41
C VAL A 27 33.00 -0.06 -10.33
N TYR A 28 32.18 -1.03 -10.71
CA TYR A 28 31.60 -2.00 -9.79
C TYR A 28 32.43 -3.27 -9.64
N THR A 29 33.56 -3.37 -10.35
CA THR A 29 34.52 -4.48 -10.28
C THR A 29 35.93 -4.02 -9.89
N SER A 30 36.18 -2.72 -9.96
CA SER A 30 37.50 -2.09 -9.84
C SER A 30 37.87 -1.67 -8.41
N SER A 31 39.17 -1.50 -8.18
CA SER A 31 39.70 -0.91 -6.95
C SER A 31 39.48 0.61 -6.91
N LEU A 32 39.65 1.25 -5.74
CA LEU A 32 39.58 2.72 -5.65
C LEU A 32 40.59 3.42 -6.56
N GLU A 33 41.77 2.82 -6.75
CA GLU A 33 42.81 3.33 -7.64
C GLU A 33 42.33 3.33 -9.09
N ASP A 34 41.81 2.20 -9.57
CA ASP A 34 41.31 2.05 -10.94
C ASP A 34 40.11 2.97 -11.21
N ILE A 35 39.22 3.13 -10.23
CA ILE A 35 38.11 4.10 -10.32
C ILE A 35 38.68 5.53 -10.39
N GLY A 36 39.72 5.84 -9.62
CA GLY A 36 40.43 7.12 -9.71
C GLY A 36 41.03 7.37 -11.10
N LYS A 37 41.60 6.34 -11.72
CA LYS A 37 42.09 6.38 -13.11
C LYS A 37 40.95 6.65 -14.09
N LEU A 38 39.78 6.03 -13.91
CA LEU A 38 38.59 6.30 -14.73
C LEU A 38 38.11 7.75 -14.61
N VAL A 39 38.08 8.31 -13.40
CA VAL A 39 37.74 9.73 -13.18
C VAL A 39 38.76 10.64 -13.86
N ALA A 40 40.05 10.33 -13.75
CA ALA A 40 41.10 11.11 -14.40
C ALA A 40 41.01 11.03 -15.95
N LYS A 41 40.70 9.86 -16.50
CA LYS A 41 40.42 9.66 -17.93
C LYS A 41 39.24 10.50 -18.41
N GLU A 42 38.14 10.49 -17.67
CA GLU A 42 36.95 11.29 -17.99
C GLU A 42 37.26 12.80 -17.99
N LEU A 43 38.11 13.24 -17.06
CA LEU A 43 38.49 14.64 -16.90
C LEU A 43 39.51 15.13 -17.95
N ILE A 44 40.46 14.27 -18.35
CA ILE A 44 41.55 14.61 -19.28
C ILE A 44 41.20 14.26 -20.73
N GLY A 45 40.30 13.29 -20.94
CA GLY A 45 40.04 12.63 -22.22
C GLY A 45 40.91 11.36 -22.38
N ASP A 46 40.29 10.23 -22.72
CA ASP A 46 40.92 8.90 -22.73
C ASP A 46 42.14 8.78 -23.66
N VAL A 47 42.06 9.38 -24.86
CA VAL A 47 43.16 9.42 -25.83
C VAL A 47 44.38 10.15 -25.26
N ILE A 48 44.14 11.26 -24.57
CA ILE A 48 45.20 12.07 -23.97
C ILE A 48 45.76 11.39 -22.74
N PHE A 49 44.89 10.83 -21.88
CA PHE A 49 45.30 10.11 -20.68
C PHE A 49 46.26 8.96 -21.02
N SER A 50 45.96 8.19 -22.06
CA SER A 50 46.75 7.01 -22.47
C SER A 50 48.15 7.34 -23.00
N GLN A 51 48.43 8.62 -23.31
CA GLN A 51 49.72 9.08 -23.85
C GLN A 51 50.62 9.74 -22.79
N LEU A 52 50.12 9.95 -21.56
CA LEU A 52 50.82 10.69 -20.53
C LEU A 52 51.45 9.75 -19.50
N PHE A 53 52.64 10.11 -19.01
CA PHE A 53 53.21 9.47 -17.83
C PHE A 53 52.52 9.98 -16.56
N PHE A 54 52.60 9.21 -15.48
CA PHE A 54 51.99 9.56 -14.19
C PHE A 54 52.32 11.00 -13.73
N GLU A 55 53.58 11.42 -13.83
CA GLU A 55 53.99 12.77 -13.42
C GLU A 55 53.29 13.86 -14.24
N ASP A 56 53.07 13.64 -15.53
CA ASP A 56 52.36 14.56 -16.40
C ASP A 56 50.87 14.63 -16.05
N ILE A 57 50.25 13.47 -15.77
CA ILE A 57 48.87 13.39 -15.30
C ILE A 57 48.73 14.15 -13.97
N ARG A 58 49.62 13.86 -13.01
CA ARG A 58 49.64 14.50 -11.69
C ARG A 58 49.80 16.02 -11.80
N ASN A 59 50.71 16.49 -12.64
CA ASN A 59 50.94 17.92 -12.89
C ASN A 59 49.72 18.64 -13.49
N LYS A 60 48.83 17.94 -14.22
CA LYS A 60 47.57 18.53 -14.69
C LYS A 60 46.59 18.85 -13.55
N PHE A 61 46.65 18.11 -12.43
CA PHE A 61 45.75 18.30 -11.30
C PHE A 61 46.31 19.23 -10.20
N ILE A 62 47.62 19.48 -10.21
CA ILE A 62 48.27 20.35 -9.22
C ILE A 62 48.15 21.82 -9.66
N THR A 63 47.33 22.56 -8.93
CA THR A 63 47.36 24.02 -8.91
C THR A 63 48.32 24.49 -7.81
N ASP A 64 49.04 25.59 -8.03
CA ASP A 64 50.23 25.94 -7.25
C ASP A 64 49.92 26.01 -5.73
N ASN A 65 50.80 25.41 -4.91
CA ASN A 65 50.80 25.32 -3.42
C ASN A 65 50.04 24.19 -2.70
N GLU A 66 49.66 23.08 -3.34
CA GLU A 66 48.98 21.98 -2.62
C GLU A 66 49.95 20.90 -2.06
N LYS A 67 50.50 21.15 -0.87
CA LYS A 67 51.34 20.17 -0.12
C LYS A 67 50.60 18.88 0.29
N SER A 68 49.26 18.85 0.21
CA SER A 68 48.42 17.73 0.66
C SER A 68 48.10 16.68 -0.40
N ILE A 69 48.54 16.85 -1.66
CA ILE A 69 48.29 15.87 -2.73
C ILE A 69 49.35 14.75 -2.67
N PRO A 70 48.93 13.47 -2.66
CA PRO A 70 49.87 12.35 -2.64
C PRO A 70 50.87 12.36 -3.81
N LYS A 71 52.06 11.82 -3.56
CA LYS A 71 53.15 11.70 -4.55
C LYS A 71 53.23 10.31 -5.18
N GLN A 72 52.79 9.28 -4.45
CA GLN A 72 52.69 7.91 -4.95
C GLN A 72 51.50 7.81 -5.92
N GLU A 73 51.67 7.07 -7.02
CA GLU A 73 50.65 6.93 -8.07
C GLU A 73 49.34 6.37 -7.53
N GLN A 74 49.43 5.28 -6.78
CA GLN A 74 48.28 4.62 -6.17
C GLN A 74 47.48 5.58 -5.27
N ASP A 75 48.16 6.22 -4.31
CA ASP A 75 47.53 7.15 -3.37
C ASP A 75 46.92 8.36 -4.08
N PHE A 76 47.54 8.81 -5.17
CA PHE A 76 47.05 9.93 -5.97
C PHE A 76 45.70 9.62 -6.63
N PHE A 77 45.55 8.45 -7.25
CA PHE A 77 44.29 8.07 -7.87
C PHE A 77 43.21 7.75 -6.83
N ILE A 78 43.56 7.14 -5.70
CA ILE A 78 42.64 6.99 -4.55
C ILE A 78 42.16 8.36 -4.07
N TYR A 79 43.06 9.35 -3.99
CA TYR A 79 42.74 10.72 -3.62
C TYR A 79 41.76 11.38 -4.61
N ILE A 80 41.96 11.21 -5.92
CA ILE A 80 41.02 11.67 -6.97
C ILE A 80 39.64 11.05 -6.74
N CYS A 81 39.58 9.73 -6.55
CA CYS A 81 38.34 8.99 -6.33
C CYS A 81 37.57 9.51 -5.09
N LYS A 82 38.27 9.67 -3.97
CA LYS A 82 37.72 10.22 -2.72
C LYS A 82 37.25 11.66 -2.85
N THR A 83 37.95 12.47 -3.65
CA THR A 83 37.66 13.90 -3.79
C THR A 83 36.44 14.13 -4.67
N TYR A 84 36.36 13.46 -5.82
CA TYR A 84 35.30 13.72 -6.80
C TYR A 84 34.06 12.83 -6.63
N LEU A 85 34.22 11.58 -6.19
CA LEU A 85 33.10 10.64 -6.06
C LEU A 85 32.66 10.44 -4.61
N LEU A 86 33.45 10.94 -3.64
CA LEU A 86 33.22 10.79 -2.20
C LEU A 86 33.17 9.32 -1.75
N LEU A 87 33.82 8.42 -2.49
CA LEU A 87 33.89 7.00 -2.16
C LEU A 87 34.89 6.75 -1.03
N ASP A 88 34.42 6.24 0.10
CA ASP A 88 35.27 5.87 1.24
C ASP A 88 35.72 4.40 1.17
N THR A 89 34.91 3.56 0.53
CA THR A 89 35.15 2.12 0.31
C THR A 89 34.88 1.76 -1.15
N GLU A 90 35.25 0.55 -1.58
CA GLU A 90 35.09 0.11 -2.96
C GLU A 90 33.65 -0.34 -3.26
N PRO A 91 32.99 0.17 -4.32
CA PRO A 91 31.64 -0.28 -4.72
C PRO A 91 31.54 -1.79 -4.96
N ARG A 92 32.62 -2.45 -5.40
CA ARG A 92 32.65 -3.90 -5.63
C ARG A 92 32.39 -4.73 -4.37
N VAL A 93 32.85 -4.25 -3.20
CA VAL A 93 32.66 -4.93 -1.91
C VAL A 93 31.18 -4.89 -1.55
N HIS A 94 30.56 -3.71 -1.64
CA HIS A 94 29.13 -3.54 -1.37
C HIS A 94 28.26 -4.26 -2.40
N LEU A 95 28.68 -4.32 -3.66
CA LEU A 95 27.96 -5.07 -4.69
C LEU A 95 27.98 -6.57 -4.38
N LEU A 96 29.12 -7.11 -3.96
CA LEU A 96 29.23 -8.51 -3.54
C LEU A 96 28.33 -8.79 -2.33
N GLU A 97 28.36 -7.94 -1.31
CA GLU A 97 27.48 -8.07 -0.14
C GLU A 97 25.99 -8.05 -0.52
N LEU A 98 25.57 -7.15 -1.40
CA LEU A 98 24.19 -7.07 -1.86
C LEU A 98 23.76 -8.31 -2.63
N ASN A 99 24.63 -8.84 -3.50
CA ASN A 99 24.36 -10.08 -4.22
C ASN A 99 24.27 -11.28 -3.26
N GLN A 100 25.14 -11.37 -2.27
CA GLN A 100 25.09 -12.43 -1.25
C GLN A 100 23.77 -12.38 -0.48
N ARG A 101 23.38 -11.20 -0.01
CA ARG A 101 22.10 -10.97 0.70
C ARG A 101 20.90 -11.36 -0.14
N ALA A 102 20.87 -10.93 -1.41
CA ALA A 102 19.78 -11.27 -2.32
C ALA A 102 19.74 -12.79 -2.60
N SER A 103 20.90 -13.44 -2.69
CA SER A 103 20.99 -14.91 -2.85
C SER A 103 20.45 -15.65 -1.62
N GLU A 104 20.79 -15.20 -0.41
CA GLU A 104 20.24 -15.77 0.84
C GLU A 104 18.72 -15.65 0.90
N ASP A 105 18.19 -14.49 0.49
CA ASP A 105 16.76 -14.22 0.46
C ASP A 105 16.04 -15.13 -0.55
N LEU A 106 16.62 -15.33 -1.75
CA LEU A 106 16.09 -16.27 -2.75
C LEU A 106 16.08 -17.72 -2.23
N ILE A 107 17.12 -18.13 -1.51
CA ILE A 107 17.18 -19.47 -0.89
C ILE A 107 16.07 -19.63 0.17
N GLU A 108 15.81 -18.59 0.97
CA GLU A 108 14.74 -18.60 1.97
C GLU A 108 13.34 -18.69 1.33
N ILE A 109 13.10 -17.91 0.26
CA ILE A 109 11.87 -17.97 -0.54
C ILE A 109 11.65 -19.38 -1.12
N GLU A 110 12.69 -19.97 -1.70
CA GLU A 110 12.61 -21.31 -2.29
C GLU A 110 12.32 -22.37 -1.22
N LYS A 111 12.89 -22.23 -0.01
CA LYS A 111 12.52 -23.08 1.14
C LYS A 111 11.03 -22.94 1.51
N ASN A 112 10.50 -21.73 1.53
CA ASN A 112 9.08 -21.48 1.83
C ASN A 112 8.16 -22.11 0.78
N ILE A 113 8.49 -21.96 -0.51
CA ILE A 113 7.73 -22.55 -1.63
C ILE A 113 7.75 -24.08 -1.53
N ASN A 114 8.93 -24.68 -1.38
CA ASN A 114 9.08 -26.13 -1.29
C ASN A 114 8.34 -26.73 -0.09
N LYS A 115 8.36 -26.04 1.04
CA LYS A 115 7.56 -26.42 2.22
C LYS A 115 6.07 -26.43 1.91
N CYS A 116 5.56 -25.40 1.24
CA CYS A 116 4.14 -25.35 0.86
C CYS A 116 3.78 -26.48 -0.12
N ASN A 117 4.62 -26.71 -1.13
CA ASN A 117 4.43 -27.82 -2.10
C ASN A 117 4.41 -29.18 -1.41
N LYS A 118 5.33 -29.43 -0.47
CA LYS A 118 5.36 -30.66 0.33
C LYS A 118 4.05 -30.86 1.10
N GLN A 119 3.56 -29.83 1.79
CA GLN A 119 2.29 -29.90 2.51
C GLN A 119 1.09 -30.13 1.59
N ILE A 120 1.08 -29.55 0.37
CA ILE A 120 0.03 -29.82 -0.62
C ILE A 120 0.05 -31.31 -1.02
N SER A 121 1.22 -31.86 -1.33
CA SER A 121 1.36 -33.27 -1.69
C SER A 121 0.95 -34.23 -0.57
N GLU A 122 1.20 -33.87 0.69
CA GLU A 122 0.76 -34.63 1.86
C GLU A 122 -0.77 -34.64 2.01
N VAL A 123 -1.42 -33.49 1.83
CA VAL A 123 -2.89 -33.38 1.88
C VAL A 123 -3.55 -34.18 0.75
N GLN A 124 -3.00 -34.12 -0.46
CA GLN A 124 -3.54 -34.83 -1.62
C GLN A 124 -3.42 -36.36 -1.53
N LYS A 125 -2.52 -36.88 -0.69
CA LYS A 125 -2.36 -38.33 -0.45
C LYS A 125 -3.37 -38.89 0.56
N GLN A 126 -4.16 -38.06 1.23
CA GLN A 126 -5.16 -38.50 2.19
C GLN A 126 -6.50 -38.77 1.48
N ASP A 127 -6.97 -40.02 1.49
CA ASP A 127 -8.18 -40.49 0.77
C ASP A 127 -9.52 -39.85 1.26
N LYS A 128 -9.48 -39.08 2.36
CA LYS A 128 -10.63 -38.29 2.85
C LYS A 128 -10.14 -36.90 3.22
N ILE A 129 -10.27 -35.95 2.30
CA ILE A 129 -10.18 -34.52 2.59
C ILE A 129 -11.36 -34.21 3.53
N SER A 130 -11.07 -33.89 4.79
CA SER A 130 -12.12 -33.46 5.72
C SER A 130 -12.61 -32.07 5.31
N ASP A 131 -13.87 -31.70 5.59
CA ASP A 131 -14.37 -30.33 5.30
C ASP A 131 -13.55 -29.21 6.00
N GLN A 132 -12.66 -29.54 6.94
CA GLN A 132 -11.71 -28.59 7.53
C GLN A 132 -10.51 -28.28 6.61
N ASP A 133 -10.31 -29.04 5.53
CA ASP A 133 -9.17 -28.94 4.61
C ASP A 133 -9.44 -28.11 3.34
N ASP A 134 -10.69 -27.72 3.05
CA ASP A 134 -11.05 -27.01 1.81
C ASP A 134 -10.26 -25.70 1.62
N TYR A 135 -9.91 -25.02 2.72
CA TYR A 135 -9.14 -23.78 2.70
C TYR A 135 -7.63 -23.98 2.89
N LYS A 136 -7.18 -25.21 3.19
CA LYS A 136 -5.75 -25.50 3.42
C LYS A 136 -4.94 -25.42 2.14
N ILE A 137 -5.40 -26.07 1.06
CA ILE A 137 -4.73 -26.01 -0.25
C ILE A 137 -4.76 -24.59 -0.84
N PRO A 138 -5.91 -23.88 -0.89
CA PRO A 138 -5.94 -22.48 -1.33
C PRO A 138 -4.98 -21.58 -0.57
N ARG A 139 -4.87 -21.74 0.76
CA ARG A 139 -3.91 -20.99 1.58
C ARG A 139 -2.47 -21.30 1.18
N LEU A 140 -2.10 -22.58 1.05
CA LEU A 140 -0.76 -22.99 0.63
C LEU A 140 -0.40 -22.42 -0.75
N LYS A 141 -1.33 -22.47 -1.70
CA LYS A 141 -1.18 -21.87 -3.03
C LYS A 141 -1.01 -20.35 -2.98
N HIS A 142 -1.73 -19.67 -2.08
CA HIS A 142 -1.54 -18.24 -1.88
C HIS A 142 -0.13 -17.91 -1.38
N PHE A 143 0.39 -18.66 -0.40
CA PHE A 143 1.76 -18.48 0.10
C PHE A 143 2.81 -18.76 -0.98
N ILE A 144 2.61 -19.75 -1.85
CA ILE A 144 3.47 -19.97 -3.03
C ILE A 144 3.45 -18.75 -3.94
N ARG A 145 2.26 -18.24 -4.30
CA ARG A 145 2.11 -17.09 -5.21
C ARG A 145 2.82 -15.84 -4.68
N ILE A 146 2.63 -15.48 -3.41
CA ILE A 146 3.28 -14.28 -2.85
C ILE A 146 4.80 -14.45 -2.75
N ASN A 147 5.31 -15.67 -2.54
CA ASN A 147 6.74 -15.95 -2.55
C ASN A 147 7.32 -15.85 -3.97
N GLU A 148 6.62 -16.37 -4.98
CA GLU A 148 7.01 -16.23 -6.39
C GLU A 148 7.04 -14.76 -6.85
N GLU A 149 6.07 -13.95 -6.41
CA GLU A 149 6.09 -12.49 -6.65
C GLU A 149 7.34 -11.83 -6.07
N LYS A 150 7.76 -12.23 -4.85
CA LYS A 150 8.98 -11.71 -4.23
C LYS A 150 10.26 -12.25 -4.87
N LYS A 151 10.25 -13.50 -5.34
CA LYS A 151 11.33 -14.08 -6.14
C LYS A 151 11.60 -13.24 -7.38
N ASN A 152 10.54 -12.94 -8.13
CA ASN A 152 10.63 -12.09 -9.33
C ASN A 152 11.09 -10.67 -9.02
N GLU A 153 10.64 -10.09 -7.90
CA GLU A 153 11.10 -8.78 -7.44
C GLU A 153 12.61 -8.76 -7.17
N ILE A 154 13.13 -9.76 -6.43
CA ILE A 154 14.54 -9.85 -6.11
C ILE A 154 15.38 -10.11 -7.36
N THR A 155 14.95 -11.01 -8.24
CA THR A 155 15.61 -11.25 -9.54
C THR A 155 15.68 -9.96 -10.35
N SER A 156 14.57 -9.22 -10.46
CA SER A 156 14.53 -7.94 -11.16
C SER A 156 15.46 -6.89 -10.52
N PHE A 157 15.60 -6.90 -9.19
CA PHE A 157 16.54 -6.03 -8.49
C PHE A 157 17.99 -6.36 -8.86
N ILE A 158 18.37 -7.64 -8.81
CA ILE A 158 19.72 -8.14 -9.16
C ILE A 158 20.07 -7.83 -10.62
N GLU A 159 19.12 -8.03 -11.55
CA GLU A 159 19.33 -7.79 -12.98
C GLU A 159 19.38 -6.31 -13.37
N SER A 160 18.83 -5.43 -12.53
CA SER A 160 18.76 -4.00 -12.79
C SER A 160 20.00 -3.23 -12.36
N ASP A 161 20.22 -2.05 -12.94
CA ASP A 161 21.26 -1.12 -12.46
C ASP A 161 20.98 -0.55 -11.05
N LYS A 162 19.84 -0.89 -10.41
CA LYS A 162 19.53 -0.48 -9.04
C LYS A 162 20.51 -1.06 -8.03
N ILE A 163 20.92 -2.32 -8.19
CA ILE A 163 21.88 -2.96 -7.28
C ILE A 163 23.25 -2.28 -7.35
N LYS A 164 23.68 -1.90 -8.56
CA LYS A 164 24.91 -1.14 -8.81
C LYS A 164 24.81 0.27 -8.23
N PHE A 165 23.70 0.96 -8.47
CA PHE A 165 23.46 2.27 -7.87
C PHE A 165 23.53 2.20 -6.34
N LEU A 166 22.89 1.19 -5.71
CA LEU A 166 22.95 1.02 -4.26
C LEU A 166 24.37 0.75 -3.77
N SER A 167 25.14 -0.10 -4.45
CA SER A 167 26.52 -0.39 -4.04
C SER A 167 27.40 0.86 -4.10
N PHE A 168 27.21 1.72 -5.11
CA PHE A 168 27.88 3.00 -5.20
C PHE A 168 27.51 3.93 -4.04
N ILE A 169 26.21 4.08 -3.73
CA ILE A 169 25.76 4.92 -2.61
C ILE A 169 26.29 4.39 -1.28
N LYS A 170 26.27 3.07 -1.06
CA LYS A 170 26.86 2.41 0.12
C LYS A 170 28.35 2.68 0.29
N ALA A 171 29.07 2.83 -0.82
CA ALA A 171 30.49 3.14 -0.82
C ALA A 171 30.82 4.61 -0.46
N GLN A 172 29.85 5.54 -0.43
CA GLN A 172 30.09 6.96 -0.18
C GLN A 172 30.18 7.35 1.31
N LYS A 173 30.98 8.38 1.61
CA LYS A 173 31.31 8.84 2.98
C LYS A 173 30.14 9.43 3.78
N PHE A 174 29.16 10.07 3.14
CA PHE A 174 28.04 10.77 3.81
C PHE A 174 26.73 9.98 3.79
N ASN A 175 26.79 8.68 4.04
CA ASN A 175 25.66 7.78 3.85
C ASN A 175 24.76 7.57 5.09
N PHE A 176 24.94 8.37 6.14
CA PHE A 176 24.29 8.15 7.44
C PHE A 176 22.75 8.25 7.39
N PHE A 177 22.20 9.13 6.53
CA PHE A 177 20.74 9.27 6.36
C PHE A 177 20.15 8.39 5.24
N TYR A 178 20.96 7.93 4.29
CA TYR A 178 20.48 7.17 3.12
C TYR A 178 20.62 5.64 3.27
N SER A 179 21.59 5.15 4.05
CA SER A 179 21.87 3.71 4.19
C SER A 179 20.83 2.93 5.01
N SER A 180 20.20 3.57 6.00
CA SER A 180 19.31 2.89 6.97
C SER A 180 17.90 2.61 6.45
N PHE A 181 17.50 3.19 5.31
CA PHE A 181 16.14 3.11 4.75
C PHE A 181 16.06 2.50 3.34
N GLN A 182 17.16 1.91 2.82
CA GLN A 182 17.22 1.41 1.44
C GLN A 182 17.46 -0.10 1.35
N GLU A 183 16.53 -0.89 1.88
CA GLU A 183 16.32 -2.21 1.26
C GLU A 183 15.50 -1.94 -0.01
N PHE A 184 16.06 -2.23 -1.19
CA PHE A 184 15.45 -1.86 -2.49
C PHE A 184 14.33 -2.81 -2.95
N TYR A 185 14.08 -3.88 -2.21
CA TYR A 185 12.99 -4.80 -2.46
C TYR A 185 12.23 -5.13 -1.16
N TRP A 186 10.92 -5.29 -1.29
CA TRP A 186 9.95 -5.38 -0.20
C TRP A 186 10.15 -6.61 0.70
N TYR A 187 10.65 -7.72 0.15
CA TYR A 187 10.80 -8.99 0.88
C TYR A 187 11.60 -8.83 2.19
N ARG A 188 12.66 -8.00 2.19
CA ARG A 188 13.54 -7.84 3.35
C ARG A 188 12.92 -7.06 4.51
N TYR A 189 11.92 -6.23 4.24
CA TYR A 189 11.26 -5.46 5.31
C TYR A 189 10.45 -6.36 6.25
N ASP A 190 9.92 -7.47 5.75
CA ASP A 190 9.17 -8.43 6.56
C ASP A 190 9.24 -9.85 5.98
N LYS A 191 10.36 -10.52 6.19
CA LYS A 191 10.56 -11.92 5.79
C LYS A 191 9.54 -12.86 6.41
N LYS A 192 9.14 -12.58 7.67
CA LYS A 192 8.26 -13.46 8.45
C LYS A 192 6.92 -13.62 7.76
N ARG A 193 6.42 -12.57 7.10
CA ARG A 193 5.17 -12.59 6.34
C ARG A 193 5.07 -13.73 5.31
N TYR A 194 6.18 -14.07 4.66
CA TYR A 194 6.16 -15.02 3.54
C TYR A 194 6.25 -16.48 3.99
N ASN A 195 6.39 -16.72 5.29
CA ASN A 195 6.38 -18.07 5.85
C ASN A 195 4.99 -18.38 6.41
N ILE A 196 4.39 -19.47 5.91
CA ILE A 196 3.05 -19.92 6.30
C ILE A 196 2.89 -20.18 7.81
N ASP A 197 3.96 -20.57 8.50
CA ASP A 197 3.91 -20.83 9.95
C ASP A 197 3.70 -19.55 10.78
N ASN A 198 4.01 -18.40 10.18
CA ASN A 198 3.85 -17.10 10.83
C ASN A 198 2.47 -16.49 10.59
N LEU A 199 1.57 -17.17 9.85
CA LEU A 199 0.18 -16.74 9.75
C LEU A 199 -0.43 -16.66 11.16
N SER A 200 -0.88 -15.47 11.53
CA SER A 200 -1.52 -15.23 12.81
C SER A 200 -3.04 -15.24 12.66
N ASP A 201 -3.70 -15.79 13.69
CA ASP A 201 -5.16 -15.75 13.80
C ASP A 201 -5.64 -14.55 14.63
N ILE A 202 -4.75 -13.81 15.29
CA ILE A 202 -5.13 -12.82 16.31
C ILE A 202 -4.43 -11.45 16.23
N LYS A 203 -3.34 -11.30 15.46
CA LYS A 203 -2.49 -10.10 15.49
C LYS A 203 -3.21 -8.79 15.17
N PHE A 204 -4.26 -8.86 14.34
CA PHE A 204 -5.06 -7.69 13.94
C PHE A 204 -6.22 -7.37 14.90
N LYS A 205 -6.47 -8.22 15.90
CA LYS A 205 -7.66 -8.15 16.79
C LYS A 205 -7.51 -7.17 17.96
N PHE A 206 -6.27 -6.85 18.36
CA PHE A 206 -5.96 -6.06 19.55
C PHE A 206 -5.48 -4.65 19.19
N LEU A 207 -6.38 -3.85 18.61
CA LEU A 207 -6.08 -2.56 17.98
C LEU A 207 -5.49 -1.50 18.94
N GLU A 208 -5.78 -1.60 20.24
CA GLU A 208 -5.36 -0.62 21.25
C GLU A 208 -3.98 -0.93 21.85
N LEU A 209 -3.35 -2.05 21.45
CA LEU A 209 -2.08 -2.50 22.01
C LEU A 209 -0.90 -2.18 21.10
N TYR A 210 0.26 -1.92 21.71
CA TYR A 210 1.51 -1.83 20.99
C TYR A 210 1.99 -3.21 20.52
N THR A 211 2.72 -3.21 19.42
CA THR A 211 3.31 -4.38 18.74
C THR A 211 3.82 -5.49 19.65
N GLU A 212 4.72 -5.15 20.58
CA GLU A 212 5.42 -6.17 21.37
C GLU A 212 4.44 -6.92 22.28
N LYS A 213 3.44 -6.21 22.79
CA LYS A 213 2.35 -6.82 23.56
C LYS A 213 1.52 -7.77 22.72
N VAL A 214 1.24 -7.41 21.46
CA VAL A 214 0.51 -8.29 20.54
C VAL A 214 1.32 -9.55 20.25
N ASP A 215 2.64 -9.44 20.08
CA ASP A 215 3.51 -10.61 19.92
C ASP A 215 3.53 -11.51 21.17
N GLU A 216 3.51 -10.95 22.38
CA GLU A 216 3.34 -11.73 23.63
C GLU A 216 2.02 -12.49 23.66
N ILE A 217 0.91 -11.83 23.28
CA ILE A 217 -0.42 -12.43 23.25
C ILE A 217 -0.51 -13.54 22.19
N GLU A 218 0.15 -13.38 21.05
CA GLU A 218 0.28 -14.43 20.02
C GLU A 218 1.00 -15.66 20.57
N GLN A 219 2.01 -15.49 21.41
CA GLN A 219 2.65 -16.61 22.09
C GLN A 219 1.71 -17.28 23.09
N LEU A 220 0.90 -16.52 23.84
CA LEU A 220 -0.15 -17.10 24.70
C LEU A 220 -1.15 -17.89 23.86
N TYR A 221 -1.63 -17.35 22.74
CA TYR A 221 -2.58 -18.05 21.87
C TYR A 221 -2.04 -19.40 21.36
N LYS A 222 -0.73 -19.47 21.10
CA LYS A 222 -0.04 -20.69 20.64
C LYS A 222 0.24 -21.70 21.76
N ASN A 223 0.64 -21.22 22.94
CA ASN A 223 1.21 -22.08 23.98
C ASN A 223 0.30 -22.27 25.21
N ASP A 224 -0.59 -21.32 25.49
CA ASP A 224 -1.49 -21.32 26.66
C ASP A 224 -2.85 -20.66 26.30
N LYS A 225 -3.73 -21.45 25.68
CA LYS A 225 -5.06 -20.98 25.27
C LYS A 225 -5.92 -20.48 26.44
N PRO A 226 -6.02 -21.18 27.58
CA PRO A 226 -6.79 -20.69 28.72
C PRO A 226 -6.35 -19.29 29.19
N GLU A 227 -5.05 -19.06 29.32
CA GLU A 227 -4.52 -17.75 29.72
C GLU A 227 -4.80 -16.68 28.66
N PHE A 228 -4.66 -17.02 27.38
CA PHE A 228 -5.02 -16.13 26.28
C PHE A 228 -6.48 -15.67 26.36
N PHE A 229 -7.44 -16.59 26.57
CA PHE A 229 -8.86 -16.21 26.61
C PHE A 229 -9.20 -15.37 27.84
N ARG A 230 -8.58 -15.65 28.99
CA ARG A 230 -8.67 -14.78 30.18
C ARG A 230 -8.17 -13.36 29.88
N TYR A 231 -7.05 -13.25 29.17
CA TYR A 231 -6.53 -11.95 28.73
C TYR A 231 -7.49 -11.25 27.75
N ALA A 232 -8.01 -11.98 26.76
CA ALA A 232 -8.90 -11.44 25.75
C ALA A 232 -10.19 -10.88 26.36
N GLU A 233 -10.80 -11.59 27.32
CA GLU A 233 -11.97 -11.10 28.07
C GLU A 233 -11.63 -9.85 28.88
N LYS A 234 -10.48 -9.83 29.56
CA LYS A 234 -10.02 -8.64 30.28
C LYS A 234 -9.86 -7.45 29.32
N TYR A 235 -9.23 -7.66 28.17
CA TYR A 235 -9.04 -6.63 27.15
C TYR A 235 -10.39 -6.08 26.65
N ILE A 236 -11.36 -6.96 26.34
CA ILE A 236 -12.69 -6.56 25.88
C ILE A 236 -13.35 -5.61 26.89
N ASN A 237 -13.26 -5.94 28.19
CA ASN A 237 -13.84 -5.14 29.26
C ASN A 237 -13.07 -3.83 29.52
N GLU A 238 -11.74 -3.90 29.58
CA GLU A 238 -10.86 -2.76 29.88
C GLU A 238 -10.96 -1.67 28.81
N TYR A 239 -10.99 -2.07 27.54
CA TYR A 239 -11.09 -1.16 26.40
C TYR A 239 -12.53 -0.91 25.94
N LYS A 240 -13.52 -1.42 26.67
CA LYS A 240 -14.96 -1.25 26.42
C LYS A 240 -15.34 -1.51 24.96
N ILE A 241 -14.88 -2.63 24.43
CA ILE A 241 -15.01 -2.93 22.99
C ILE A 241 -16.47 -2.97 22.53
N ILE A 242 -17.38 -3.47 23.39
CA ILE A 242 -18.81 -3.51 23.09
C ILE A 242 -19.39 -2.10 22.94
N ASP A 243 -19.08 -1.20 23.87
CA ASP A 243 -19.54 0.19 23.83
C ASP A 243 -19.03 0.90 22.58
N LYS A 244 -17.75 0.71 22.23
CA LYS A 244 -17.17 1.26 20.99
C LYS A 244 -17.92 0.81 19.74
N ILE A 245 -18.24 -0.48 19.63
CA ILE A 245 -19.02 -1.00 18.49
C ILE A 245 -20.42 -0.35 18.46
N ARG A 246 -21.07 -0.16 19.62
CA ARG A 246 -22.38 0.51 19.69
C ARG A 246 -22.30 1.96 19.22
N ASP A 247 -21.29 2.69 19.67
CA ASP A 247 -21.05 4.08 19.25
C ASP A 247 -20.80 4.15 17.73
N GLU A 248 -19.97 3.25 17.20
CA GLU A 248 -19.71 3.15 15.75
C GLU A 248 -20.98 2.83 14.94
N ILE A 249 -21.87 1.99 15.46
CA ILE A 249 -23.17 1.68 14.83
C ILE A 249 -24.07 2.91 14.78
N GLU A 250 -24.08 3.74 15.82
CA GLU A 250 -24.89 4.96 15.84
C GLU A 250 -24.29 6.08 14.99
N ASP A 251 -22.96 6.15 14.89
CA ASP A 251 -22.27 7.25 14.20
C ASP A 251 -22.05 7.01 12.70
N TYR A 252 -22.14 5.76 12.23
CA TYR A 252 -21.83 5.41 10.84
C TYR A 252 -22.96 4.66 10.12
N HIS A 253 -23.45 5.26 9.05
CA HIS A 253 -24.65 4.81 8.33
C HIS A 253 -24.63 3.34 7.86
N TYR A 254 -23.48 2.78 7.44
CA TYR A 254 -23.39 1.36 7.07
C TYR A 254 -23.59 0.43 8.25
N LEU A 255 -22.98 0.77 9.38
CA LEU A 255 -23.10 0.02 10.61
C LEU A 255 -24.52 0.18 11.16
N ASN A 256 -25.06 1.40 11.11
CA ASN A 256 -26.45 1.70 11.49
C ASN A 256 -27.47 0.89 10.69
N ALA A 257 -27.24 0.69 9.39
CA ALA A 257 -28.11 -0.13 8.54
C ALA A 257 -28.19 -1.60 8.99
N ARG A 258 -27.26 -2.06 9.83
CA ARG A 258 -27.23 -3.41 10.43
C ARG A 258 -27.57 -3.43 11.92
N LYS A 259 -27.94 -2.30 12.52
CA LYS A 259 -28.16 -2.16 13.97
C LYS A 259 -29.17 -3.14 14.54
N ASP A 260 -30.24 -3.41 13.78
CA ASP A 260 -31.34 -4.28 14.19
C ASP A 260 -30.91 -5.75 14.37
N VAL A 261 -29.72 -6.13 13.87
CA VAL A 261 -29.14 -7.46 14.05
C VAL A 261 -27.90 -7.40 14.96
N ILE A 262 -27.03 -6.41 14.77
CA ILE A 262 -25.78 -6.34 15.51
C ILE A 262 -26.02 -5.95 16.98
N LEU A 263 -26.89 -4.97 17.28
CA LEU A 263 -27.15 -4.57 18.67
C LEU A 263 -27.75 -5.71 19.50
N PRO A 264 -28.78 -6.45 19.04
CA PRO A 264 -29.26 -7.63 19.76
C PRO A 264 -28.21 -8.73 19.90
N ALA A 265 -27.31 -8.88 18.91
CA ALA A 265 -26.21 -9.83 19.04
C ALA A 265 -25.27 -9.44 20.19
N LEU A 266 -24.88 -8.16 20.28
CA LEU A 266 -24.06 -7.67 21.41
C LEU A 266 -24.74 -7.94 22.76
N ASP A 267 -26.06 -7.72 22.87
CA ASP A 267 -26.82 -8.06 24.08
C ASP A 267 -26.73 -9.56 24.43
N PHE A 268 -26.77 -10.44 23.43
CA PHE A 268 -26.58 -11.88 23.66
C PHE A 268 -25.18 -12.20 24.17
N TYR A 269 -24.15 -11.50 23.69
CA TYR A 269 -22.80 -11.66 24.22
C TYR A 269 -22.73 -11.26 25.69
N GLU A 270 -23.28 -10.11 26.06
CA GLU A 270 -23.27 -9.59 27.44
C GLU A 270 -24.08 -10.46 28.41
N LYS A 271 -25.18 -11.05 27.95
CA LYS A 271 -26.01 -11.99 28.72
C LYS A 271 -25.49 -13.43 28.74
N ASP A 272 -24.23 -13.64 28.33
CA ASP A 272 -23.56 -14.93 28.22
C ASP A 272 -24.24 -15.95 27.27
N ASN A 273 -25.11 -15.48 26.38
CA ASN A 273 -25.70 -16.31 25.33
C ASN A 273 -24.77 -16.37 24.10
N LYS A 274 -23.62 -17.01 24.29
CA LYS A 274 -22.55 -17.09 23.27
C LYS A 274 -22.99 -17.84 22.01
N VAL A 275 -23.92 -18.79 22.12
CA VAL A 275 -24.43 -19.56 20.97
C VAL A 275 -25.15 -18.63 19.99
N LEU A 276 -26.12 -17.83 20.46
CA LEU A 276 -26.83 -16.91 19.58
C LEU A 276 -25.92 -15.82 19.02
N PHE A 277 -25.03 -15.27 19.84
CA PHE A 277 -24.04 -14.30 19.39
C PHE A 277 -23.19 -14.83 18.22
N VAL A 278 -22.56 -16.00 18.39
CA VAL A 278 -21.67 -16.59 17.38
C VAL A 278 -22.40 -16.84 16.07
N ASN A 279 -23.64 -17.33 16.13
CA ASN A 279 -24.45 -17.59 14.93
C ASN A 279 -24.82 -16.30 14.16
N LEU A 280 -25.12 -15.22 14.87
CA LEU A 280 -25.49 -13.95 14.23
C LEU A 280 -24.25 -13.23 13.67
N ILE A 281 -23.20 -13.08 14.46
CA ILE A 281 -22.06 -12.23 14.09
C ILE A 281 -21.22 -12.81 12.95
N ALA A 282 -21.05 -14.13 12.88
CA ALA A 282 -20.33 -14.73 11.76
C ALA A 282 -20.97 -14.40 10.39
N LEU A 283 -22.31 -14.35 10.33
CA LEU A 283 -23.05 -13.96 9.13
C LEU A 283 -22.99 -12.44 8.89
N GLN A 284 -23.05 -11.63 9.95
CA GLN A 284 -22.96 -10.18 9.82
C GLN A 284 -21.60 -9.72 9.30
N ILE A 285 -20.49 -10.30 9.78
CA ILE A 285 -19.14 -9.99 9.28
C ILE A 285 -19.02 -10.27 7.77
N GLU A 286 -19.54 -11.40 7.28
CA GLU A 286 -19.57 -11.65 5.83
C GLU A 286 -20.44 -10.64 5.08
N GLY A 287 -21.60 -10.29 5.65
CA GLY A 287 -22.47 -9.25 5.11
C GLY A 287 -21.77 -7.88 5.04
N MET A 288 -20.94 -7.53 6.02
CA MET A 288 -20.17 -6.30 6.03
C MET A 288 -19.12 -6.29 4.90
N PHE A 289 -18.46 -7.41 4.61
CA PHE A 289 -17.59 -7.51 3.43
C PHE A 289 -18.37 -7.38 2.12
N TYR A 290 -19.59 -7.89 2.06
CA TYR A 290 -20.47 -7.69 0.91
C TYR A 290 -20.81 -6.21 0.73
N ASP A 291 -21.17 -5.50 1.80
CA ASP A 291 -21.42 -4.05 1.74
C ASP A 291 -20.16 -3.28 1.34
N TYR A 292 -19.00 -3.63 1.89
CA TYR A 292 -17.72 -3.03 1.50
C TYR A 292 -17.49 -3.15 -0.01
N CYS A 293 -17.74 -4.33 -0.60
CA CYS A 293 -17.66 -4.53 -2.04
C CYS A 293 -18.61 -3.65 -2.85
N LEU A 294 -19.85 -3.48 -2.38
CA LEU A 294 -20.81 -2.57 -3.02
C LEU A 294 -20.28 -1.13 -3.04
N GLU A 295 -19.61 -0.71 -1.96
CA GLU A 295 -19.04 0.64 -1.85
C GLU A 295 -17.80 0.88 -2.71
N LEU A 296 -17.01 -0.16 -2.93
CA LEU A 296 -15.98 -0.13 -3.96
C LEU A 296 -16.56 -0.13 -5.38
N GLY A 297 -17.87 -0.28 -5.47
CA GLY A 297 -18.62 -0.13 -6.69
C GLY A 297 -18.79 -1.43 -7.47
N ILE A 298 -18.61 -2.58 -6.84
CA ILE A 298 -18.79 -3.88 -7.49
C ILE A 298 -20.30 -4.17 -7.59
N PRO A 299 -20.83 -4.53 -8.78
CA PRO A 299 -22.26 -4.80 -8.94
C PRO A 299 -22.73 -6.01 -8.10
N GLU A 300 -23.93 -5.92 -7.52
CA GLU A 300 -24.54 -7.01 -6.72
C GLU A 300 -24.60 -8.35 -7.48
N LYS A 301 -24.95 -8.31 -8.77
CA LYS A 301 -24.98 -9.46 -9.68
C LYS A 301 -23.63 -10.17 -9.83
N GLU A 302 -22.52 -9.45 -9.64
CA GLU A 302 -21.18 -10.05 -9.60
C GLU A 302 -20.91 -10.66 -8.22
N LEU A 303 -21.36 -10.02 -7.13
CA LEU A 303 -21.10 -10.41 -5.75
C LEU A 303 -21.92 -11.60 -5.25
N SER A 304 -23.15 -11.77 -5.74
CA SER A 304 -24.07 -12.80 -5.28
C SER A 304 -23.49 -14.24 -5.34
N PRO A 305 -22.83 -14.67 -6.43
CA PRO A 305 -22.22 -16.00 -6.46
C PRO A 305 -20.88 -16.09 -5.69
N MET A 306 -20.28 -14.97 -5.27
CA MET A 306 -18.93 -14.97 -4.71
C MET A 306 -18.88 -15.46 -3.27
N GLY A 307 -17.90 -16.29 -2.95
CA GLY A 307 -17.54 -16.58 -1.57
C GLY A 307 -16.88 -15.40 -0.85
N ILE A 308 -16.81 -15.41 0.47
CA ILE A 308 -16.12 -14.35 1.25
C ILE A 308 -14.66 -14.15 0.79
N GLY A 309 -13.93 -15.22 0.48
CA GLY A 309 -12.54 -15.11 0.01
C GLY A 309 -12.40 -14.35 -1.31
N GLU A 310 -13.35 -14.51 -2.23
CA GLU A 310 -13.38 -13.78 -3.51
C GLU A 310 -13.78 -12.33 -3.32
N LYS A 311 -14.70 -12.04 -2.39
CA LYS A 311 -15.04 -10.65 -1.99
C LYS A 311 -13.80 -9.93 -1.45
N ILE A 312 -13.03 -10.58 -0.57
CA ILE A 312 -11.80 -10.01 -0.01
C ILE A 312 -10.75 -9.78 -1.10
N ASP A 313 -10.59 -10.70 -2.05
CA ASP A 313 -9.70 -10.50 -3.22
C ASP A 313 -10.09 -9.27 -4.03
N LYS A 314 -11.39 -9.08 -4.26
CA LYS A 314 -11.92 -7.90 -4.97
C LYS A 314 -11.63 -6.62 -4.20
N ILE A 315 -11.86 -6.62 -2.89
CA ILE A 315 -11.59 -5.46 -2.02
C ILE A 315 -10.12 -5.05 -2.13
N VAL A 316 -9.18 -5.99 -1.97
CA VAL A 316 -7.74 -5.69 -2.07
C VAL A 316 -7.34 -5.24 -3.47
N SER A 317 -7.94 -5.82 -4.52
CA SER A 317 -7.58 -5.46 -5.90
C SER A 317 -7.98 -4.02 -6.25
N ILE A 318 -9.11 -3.53 -5.75
CA ILE A 318 -9.63 -2.18 -6.03
C ILE A 318 -9.09 -1.17 -5.03
N ASN A 319 -9.08 -1.53 -3.74
CA ASN A 319 -8.59 -0.71 -2.66
C ASN A 319 -7.44 -1.43 -1.93
N PRO A 320 -6.20 -1.40 -2.45
CA PRO A 320 -5.08 -2.02 -1.76
C PRO A 320 -4.98 -1.52 -0.31
N LYS A 321 -5.28 -0.24 -0.03
CA LYS A 321 -5.20 0.36 1.31
C LYS A 321 -6.25 -0.17 2.31
N SER A 322 -7.26 -0.92 1.87
CA SER A 322 -8.38 -1.45 2.68
C SER A 322 -7.96 -2.23 3.92
N PHE A 323 -6.88 -2.99 3.81
CA PHE A 323 -6.29 -3.79 4.89
C PHE A 323 -4.84 -3.35 5.10
N GLY A 324 -4.65 -2.04 5.34
CA GLY A 324 -3.35 -1.43 5.67
C GLY A 324 -2.17 -1.76 4.77
N TYR A 325 -2.39 -2.07 3.49
CA TYR A 325 -1.36 -2.45 2.51
C TYR A 325 -0.26 -1.40 2.26
N GLN A 326 -0.36 -0.21 2.87
CA GLN A 326 0.65 0.85 2.81
C GLN A 326 1.19 1.28 4.18
N SER A 327 0.72 0.67 5.27
CA SER A 327 1.25 0.91 6.61
C SER A 327 2.37 -0.09 6.90
N TRP A 328 3.60 0.38 6.74
CA TRP A 328 4.84 -0.31 7.06
C TRP A 328 4.72 -1.06 8.41
N ARG A 329 4.72 -2.41 8.35
CA ARG A 329 4.80 -3.43 9.42
C ARG A 329 3.54 -4.11 9.97
N TRP A 330 2.29 -3.60 9.86
CA TRP A 330 1.27 -4.02 10.86
C TRP A 330 -0.08 -4.57 10.39
N TYR A 331 -0.41 -4.54 9.11
CA TYR A 331 -1.78 -4.79 8.65
C TYR A 331 -1.79 -5.71 7.45
N PHE A 332 -1.46 -6.98 7.65
CA PHE A 332 -1.50 -7.93 6.55
C PHE A 332 -2.12 -9.26 6.94
N TYR A 333 -1.93 -9.68 8.20
CA TYR A 333 -2.51 -10.90 8.74
C TYR A 333 -4.04 -10.96 8.63
N GLU A 334 -4.73 -9.82 8.65
CA GLU A 334 -6.18 -9.75 8.51
C GLU A 334 -6.65 -10.28 7.15
N PHE A 335 -5.93 -9.99 6.06
CA PHE A 335 -6.30 -10.46 4.73
C PHE A 335 -6.28 -11.99 4.68
N GLU A 336 -5.15 -12.61 5.06
CA GLU A 336 -5.03 -14.06 5.02
C GLU A 336 -5.96 -14.73 6.05
N TYR A 337 -6.20 -14.10 7.20
CA TYR A 337 -7.16 -14.58 8.19
C TYR A 337 -8.60 -14.60 7.64
N PHE A 338 -9.12 -13.45 7.18
CA PHE A 338 -10.50 -13.37 6.71
C PHE A 338 -10.72 -14.19 5.44
N LYS A 339 -9.68 -14.35 4.61
CA LYS A 339 -9.76 -15.15 3.38
C LYS A 339 -9.72 -16.65 3.62
N PHE A 340 -8.95 -17.13 4.60
CA PHE A 340 -8.67 -18.58 4.74
C PHE A 340 -9.05 -19.18 6.09
N LYS A 341 -9.06 -18.41 7.19
CA LYS A 341 -9.34 -18.90 8.54
C LYS A 341 -10.77 -18.61 8.98
N PHE A 342 -11.21 -17.36 8.83
CA PHE A 342 -12.58 -16.96 9.13
C PHE A 342 -13.64 -17.82 8.42
N PRO A 343 -13.50 -18.20 7.14
CA PRO A 343 -14.53 -18.99 6.46
C PRO A 343 -14.71 -20.38 7.08
N VAL A 344 -13.65 -20.95 7.67
CA VAL A 344 -13.73 -22.21 8.42
C VAL A 344 -14.59 -22.04 9.68
N ILE A 345 -14.40 -20.93 10.40
CA ILE A 345 -15.20 -20.58 11.59
C ILE A 345 -16.66 -20.36 11.16
N ARG A 346 -16.89 -19.50 10.16
CA ARG A 346 -18.22 -19.18 9.62
C ARG A 346 -18.95 -20.43 9.14
N ASN A 347 -18.29 -21.31 8.38
CA ASN A 347 -18.91 -22.55 7.89
C ASN A 347 -19.21 -23.52 9.03
N LYS A 348 -18.33 -23.65 10.02
CA LYS A 348 -18.58 -24.49 11.21
C LYS A 348 -19.85 -24.06 11.93
N VAL A 349 -20.05 -22.75 12.09
CA VAL A 349 -21.23 -22.14 12.71
C VAL A 349 -22.47 -22.33 11.83
N ALA A 350 -22.40 -21.95 10.55
CA ALA A 350 -23.53 -21.99 9.61
C ALA A 350 -24.06 -23.41 9.33
N HIS A 351 -23.19 -24.42 9.37
CA HIS A 351 -23.59 -25.83 9.21
C HIS A 351 -24.07 -26.49 10.52
N GLY A 352 -24.21 -25.72 11.61
CA GLY A 352 -24.78 -26.20 12.87
C GLY A 352 -23.97 -27.31 13.55
N ARG A 353 -22.64 -27.34 13.36
CA ARG A 353 -21.80 -28.34 14.01
C ARG A 353 -21.85 -28.15 15.52
N ILE A 354 -22.10 -29.24 16.25
CA ILE A 354 -22.15 -29.21 17.72
C ILE A 354 -20.76 -28.83 18.25
N MET A 355 -20.70 -27.73 19.00
CA MET A 355 -19.51 -27.23 19.69
C MET A 355 -19.74 -27.30 21.19
N SER A 356 -18.67 -27.47 21.97
CA SER A 356 -18.75 -27.42 23.43
C SER A 356 -19.03 -25.98 23.91
N SER A 357 -19.57 -25.81 25.11
CA SER A 357 -19.80 -24.49 25.70
C SER A 357 -18.52 -23.65 25.77
N GLN A 358 -17.39 -24.31 26.10
CA GLN A 358 -16.08 -23.66 26.12
C GLN A 358 -15.65 -23.20 24.71
N GLU A 359 -15.91 -24.01 23.69
CA GLU A 359 -15.59 -23.62 22.31
C GLU A 359 -16.45 -22.42 21.85
N TYR A 360 -17.73 -22.37 22.21
CA TYR A 360 -18.57 -21.19 21.97
C TYR A 360 -18.04 -19.95 22.68
N ALA A 361 -17.62 -20.06 23.94
CA ALA A 361 -17.04 -18.94 24.69
C ALA A 361 -15.79 -18.38 23.98
N HIS A 362 -14.87 -19.27 23.59
CA HIS A 362 -13.65 -18.91 22.88
C HIS A 362 -13.92 -18.25 21.52
N ILE A 363 -14.77 -18.86 20.69
CA ILE A 363 -15.12 -18.32 19.37
C ILE A 363 -15.85 -16.98 19.50
N SER A 364 -16.71 -16.83 20.50
CA SER A 364 -17.43 -15.56 20.74
C SER A 364 -16.47 -14.41 21.03
N CYS A 365 -15.41 -14.63 21.83
CA CYS A 365 -14.40 -13.61 22.08
C CYS A 365 -13.66 -13.22 20.81
N LEU A 366 -13.24 -14.20 20.01
CA LEU A 366 -12.54 -13.94 18.75
C LEU A 366 -13.42 -13.22 17.72
N LEU A 367 -14.69 -13.59 17.62
CA LEU A 367 -15.66 -12.97 16.70
C LEU A 367 -16.07 -11.56 17.13
N LEU A 368 -16.14 -11.28 18.43
CA LEU A 368 -16.36 -9.91 18.91
C LEU A 368 -15.21 -8.99 18.49
N LEU A 369 -13.97 -9.48 18.60
CA LEU A 369 -12.80 -8.73 18.17
C LEU A 369 -12.70 -8.65 16.63
N ASP A 370 -13.16 -9.67 15.89
CA ASP A 370 -13.31 -9.57 14.42
C ASP A 370 -14.32 -8.49 14.04
N LEU A 371 -15.49 -8.47 14.69
CA LEU A 371 -16.51 -7.48 14.45
C LEU A 371 -15.97 -6.07 14.70
N HIS A 372 -15.31 -5.86 15.84
CA HIS A 372 -14.67 -4.57 16.13
C HIS A 372 -13.68 -4.15 15.05
N HIS A 373 -12.81 -5.07 14.62
CA HIS A 373 -11.84 -4.78 13.56
C HIS A 373 -12.52 -4.40 12.24
N ILE A 374 -13.58 -5.11 11.84
CA ILE A 374 -14.29 -4.81 10.60
C ILE A 374 -15.08 -3.51 10.69
N CYS A 375 -15.68 -3.19 11.83
CA CYS A 375 -16.29 -1.88 12.04
C CYS A 375 -15.24 -0.77 11.84
N GLN A 376 -14.05 -0.92 12.41
CA GLN A 376 -12.93 0.01 12.21
C GLN A 376 -12.52 0.14 10.75
N CYS A 377 -12.47 -0.96 9.98
CA CYS A 377 -12.24 -0.90 8.54
C CYS A 377 -13.35 -0.13 7.79
N MET A 378 -14.62 -0.29 8.19
CA MET A 378 -15.75 0.35 7.50
C MET A 378 -15.86 1.86 7.74
N ILE A 379 -15.20 2.42 8.74
CA ILE A 379 -15.25 3.86 9.06
C ILE A 379 -14.09 4.67 8.48
N LEU A 380 -13.07 4.01 7.90
CA LEU A 380 -11.90 4.69 7.36
C LEU A 380 -12.20 5.49 6.07
N ASP A 381 -11.49 6.60 5.91
CA ASP A 381 -11.61 7.54 4.77
C ASP A 381 -11.13 6.98 3.42
N HIS A 382 -10.57 5.76 3.41
CA HIS A 382 -10.25 5.06 2.17
C HIS A 382 -11.50 4.60 1.39
N LEU A 383 -12.68 4.67 2.01
CA LEU A 383 -13.96 4.43 1.34
C LEU A 383 -14.45 5.76 0.76
N PRO A 384 -14.82 5.80 -0.53
CA PRO A 384 -15.20 7.04 -1.21
C PRO A 384 -16.28 7.83 -0.47
N ILE A 385 -17.32 7.16 0.02
CA ILE A 385 -18.41 7.78 0.77
C ILE A 385 -17.93 8.41 2.08
N ASN A 386 -17.13 7.72 2.89
CA ASN A 386 -16.60 8.25 4.14
C ASN A 386 -15.77 9.52 3.89
N LEU A 387 -14.96 9.53 2.83
CA LEU A 387 -14.24 10.74 2.42
C LEU A 387 -15.19 11.89 2.06
N ILE A 388 -16.25 11.63 1.29
CA ILE A 388 -17.24 12.65 0.96
C ILE A 388 -17.96 13.18 2.20
N ILE A 389 -18.40 12.30 3.11
CA ILE A 389 -19.02 12.70 4.38
C ILE A 389 -18.05 13.55 5.21
N LYS A 390 -16.78 13.17 5.30
CA LYS A 390 -15.76 13.93 6.01
C LYS A 390 -15.57 15.34 5.41
N ILE A 391 -15.51 15.44 4.08
CA ILE A 391 -15.43 16.72 3.37
C ILE A 391 -16.66 17.57 3.71
N LEU A 392 -17.88 17.03 3.57
CA LEU A 392 -19.11 17.76 3.82
C LEU A 392 -19.25 18.21 5.29
N LYS A 393 -18.88 17.35 6.26
CA LYS A 393 -18.84 17.71 7.69
C LYS A 393 -17.82 18.84 7.95
N SER A 394 -16.65 18.80 7.31
CA SER A 394 -15.63 19.85 7.43
C SER A 394 -16.15 21.20 6.91
N ILE A 395 -16.84 21.19 5.77
CA ILE A 395 -17.44 22.39 5.17
C ILE A 395 -18.52 22.98 6.09
N LYS A 396 -19.40 22.12 6.63
CA LYS A 396 -20.42 22.51 7.62
C LYS A 396 -19.78 23.17 8.84
N ASN A 397 -18.76 22.54 9.41
CA ASN A 397 -18.08 23.02 10.63
C ASN A 397 -17.29 24.32 10.42
N THR A 398 -16.82 24.60 9.20
CA THR A 398 -16.06 25.82 8.88
C THR A 398 -16.94 26.96 8.37
N ASN A 399 -18.28 26.81 8.40
CA ASN A 399 -19.24 27.75 7.81
C ASN A 399 -18.87 28.11 6.36
N ASN A 400 -18.47 27.11 5.56
CA ASN A 400 -18.09 27.25 4.15
C ASN A 400 -16.87 28.14 3.86
N LYS A 401 -16.05 28.47 4.87
CA LYS A 401 -14.87 29.35 4.68
C LYS A 401 -13.69 28.67 4.01
N PHE A 402 -13.62 27.34 4.03
CA PHE A 402 -12.50 26.56 3.48
C PHE A 402 -13.01 25.39 2.64
N ILE A 403 -13.20 25.63 1.34
CA ILE A 403 -13.37 24.57 0.35
C ILE A 403 -12.11 24.55 -0.50
N ILE A 404 -11.39 23.42 -0.48
CA ILE A 404 -10.26 23.21 -1.39
C ILE A 404 -10.84 22.75 -2.73
N ASN A 405 -10.37 23.30 -3.85
CA ASN A 405 -10.89 22.96 -5.17
C ASN A 405 -10.84 21.44 -5.49
N ASP A 406 -9.87 20.73 -4.89
CA ASP A 406 -9.73 19.27 -4.95
C ASP A 406 -10.85 18.50 -4.24
N ASP A 407 -11.41 19.04 -3.16
CA ASP A 407 -12.56 18.43 -2.49
C ASP A 407 -13.82 18.58 -3.34
N PHE A 408 -13.95 19.73 -4.00
CA PHE A 408 -15.09 20.01 -4.87
C PHE A 408 -15.12 19.10 -6.11
N ILE A 409 -13.97 18.90 -6.77
CA ILE A 409 -13.90 18.00 -7.93
C ILE A 409 -14.20 16.54 -7.53
N LYS A 410 -13.78 16.10 -6.33
CA LYS A 410 -14.13 14.77 -5.78
C LYS A 410 -15.64 14.63 -5.60
N ILE A 411 -16.32 15.61 -5.01
CA ILE A 411 -17.77 15.60 -4.85
C ILE A 411 -18.48 15.57 -6.22
N LYS A 412 -18.10 16.47 -7.16
CA LYS A 412 -18.72 16.50 -8.50
C LYS A 412 -18.51 15.19 -9.26
N TYR A 413 -17.33 14.59 -9.14
CA TYR A 413 -17.04 13.29 -9.74
C TYR A 413 -17.87 12.16 -9.10
N ALA A 414 -18.05 12.16 -7.77
CA ALA A 414 -18.92 11.19 -7.09
C ALA A 414 -20.35 11.22 -7.63
N ILE A 415 -20.93 12.42 -7.75
CA ILE A 415 -22.28 12.64 -8.29
C ILE A 415 -22.38 12.12 -9.73
N PHE A 416 -21.40 12.42 -10.58
CA PHE A 416 -21.33 11.90 -11.94
C PHE A 416 -21.27 10.36 -11.95
N TYR A 417 -20.41 9.78 -11.12
CA TYR A 417 -20.20 8.34 -11.05
C TYR A 417 -21.48 7.60 -10.63
N GLU A 418 -22.26 8.17 -9.70
CA GLU A 418 -23.58 7.66 -9.31
C GLU A 418 -24.61 7.69 -10.45
N LYS A 419 -24.71 8.81 -11.17
CA LYS A 419 -25.64 8.95 -12.31
C LYS A 419 -25.39 7.88 -13.36
N LYS A 420 -24.10 7.60 -13.65
CA LYS A 420 -23.69 6.57 -14.60
C LYS A 420 -24.14 5.16 -14.17
N LYS A 421 -24.16 4.87 -12.87
CA LYS A 421 -24.59 3.58 -12.31
C LYS A 421 -26.11 3.42 -12.21
N SER A 422 -26.86 4.48 -11.91
CA SER A 422 -28.33 4.42 -11.79
C SER A 422 -29.05 4.04 -13.09
N ILE A 423 -28.35 4.05 -14.23
CA ILE A 423 -28.84 3.51 -15.51
C ILE A 423 -29.03 1.98 -15.44
N THR A 424 -28.37 1.29 -14.50
CA THR A 424 -28.64 -0.10 -14.13
C THR A 424 -29.48 -0.15 -12.84
N LYS A 425 -30.71 -0.64 -12.96
CA LYS A 425 -31.89 -0.50 -12.08
C LYS A 425 -31.82 -0.90 -10.59
N THR A 426 -30.68 -1.09 -9.94
CA THR A 426 -30.68 -1.71 -8.59
C THR A 426 -29.72 -1.16 -7.54
N ASP A 427 -28.95 -0.10 -7.79
CA ASP A 427 -27.81 0.17 -6.90
C ASP A 427 -28.04 1.37 -5.96
N LYS A 428 -27.74 1.14 -4.67
CA LYS A 428 -27.68 2.15 -3.59
C LYS A 428 -26.92 3.39 -4.09
N LYS A 429 -27.53 4.58 -3.94
CA LYS A 429 -26.89 5.87 -4.27
C LYS A 429 -25.84 6.17 -3.20
N ILE A 430 -24.60 6.48 -3.60
CA ILE A 430 -23.51 6.88 -2.70
C ILE A 430 -23.95 8.14 -1.90
N LEU A 431 -24.66 9.07 -2.53
CA LEU A 431 -25.27 10.26 -1.90
C LEU A 431 -26.80 10.15 -1.82
N ALA A 432 -27.31 9.00 -1.35
CA ALA A 432 -28.74 8.86 -1.08
C ALA A 432 -29.21 9.90 -0.05
N GLU A 433 -30.43 10.43 -0.20
CA GLU A 433 -31.05 11.37 0.76
C GLU A 433 -30.95 10.83 2.20
N LYS A 434 -31.25 9.54 2.41
CA LYS A 434 -31.11 8.88 3.71
C LYS A 434 -29.73 9.01 4.35
N ILE A 435 -28.65 9.00 3.56
CA ILE A 435 -27.28 9.15 4.07
C ILE A 435 -27.00 10.61 4.43
N LEU A 436 -27.44 11.54 3.57
CA LEU A 436 -27.30 12.98 3.83
C LEU A 436 -28.07 13.39 5.10
N ASP A 437 -29.27 12.85 5.28
CA ASP A 437 -30.13 13.09 6.44
C ASP A 437 -29.52 12.48 7.70
N PHE A 438 -28.97 11.26 7.61
CA PHE A 438 -28.31 10.58 8.74
C PHE A 438 -27.19 11.43 9.35
N TYR A 439 -26.42 12.13 8.50
CA TYR A 439 -25.33 13.00 8.97
C TYR A 439 -25.72 14.47 9.15
N ASP A 440 -26.98 14.83 8.90
CA ASP A 440 -27.45 16.22 8.91
C ASP A 440 -26.60 17.15 8.01
N ILE A 441 -26.32 16.70 6.77
CA ILE A 441 -25.48 17.43 5.81
C ILE A 441 -26.21 17.79 4.51
N HIS A 442 -27.53 17.60 4.47
CA HIS A 442 -28.35 17.87 3.29
C HIS A 442 -28.21 19.32 2.80
N ASP A 443 -28.35 20.30 3.70
CA ASP A 443 -28.24 21.71 3.37
C ASP A 443 -26.83 22.09 2.91
N THR A 444 -25.80 21.49 3.52
CA THR A 444 -24.40 21.72 3.13
C THR A 444 -24.13 21.19 1.73
N PHE A 445 -24.67 20.01 1.41
CA PHE A 445 -24.56 19.42 0.09
C PHE A 445 -25.27 20.29 -0.97
N ASN A 446 -26.50 20.73 -0.71
CA ASN A 446 -27.26 21.60 -1.63
C ASN A 446 -26.61 22.97 -1.81
N LEU A 447 -26.08 23.55 -0.73
CA LEU A 447 -25.33 24.80 -0.79
C LEU A 447 -24.09 24.63 -1.67
N LEU A 448 -23.33 23.55 -1.52
CA LEU A 448 -22.16 23.30 -2.35
C LEU A 448 -22.52 23.16 -3.83
N LEU A 449 -23.66 22.55 -4.15
CA LEU A 449 -24.14 22.46 -5.53
C LEU A 449 -24.51 23.82 -6.14
N THR A 450 -24.87 24.80 -5.31
CA THR A 450 -25.34 26.13 -5.74
C THR A 450 -24.28 27.24 -5.59
N THR A 451 -23.27 27.06 -4.74
CA THR A 451 -22.33 28.12 -4.33
C THR A 451 -21.18 28.35 -5.30
N LEU A 452 -20.74 27.33 -6.05
CA LEU A 452 -19.68 27.51 -7.04
C LEU A 452 -20.31 27.94 -8.37
N PRO A 453 -20.03 29.15 -8.89
CA PRO A 453 -20.44 29.51 -10.24
C PRO A 453 -19.89 28.46 -11.20
N GLU A 454 -20.73 27.93 -12.09
CA GLU A 454 -20.31 26.89 -13.03
C GLU A 454 -19.04 27.32 -13.79
N ASP A 455 -18.92 28.59 -14.15
CA ASP A 455 -17.73 29.17 -14.78
C ASP A 455 -16.43 28.93 -13.99
N ALA A 456 -16.43 29.24 -12.69
CA ALA A 456 -15.25 29.08 -11.85
C ALA A 456 -14.83 27.60 -11.72
N PHE A 457 -15.81 26.68 -11.75
CA PHE A 457 -15.52 25.25 -11.76
C PHE A 457 -14.88 24.81 -13.09
N PHE A 458 -15.45 25.23 -14.23
CA PHE A 458 -14.88 24.90 -15.54
C PHE A 458 -13.48 25.48 -15.72
N ASP A 459 -13.23 26.70 -15.24
CA ASP A 459 -11.91 27.33 -15.24
C ASP A 459 -10.91 26.56 -14.35
N TYR A 460 -11.36 26.06 -13.19
CA TYR A 460 -10.55 25.16 -12.36
C TYR A 460 -10.18 23.87 -13.10
N LEU A 461 -11.11 23.26 -13.84
CA LEU A 461 -10.84 22.04 -14.61
C LEU A 461 -9.75 22.27 -15.67
N PHE A 462 -9.70 23.44 -16.31
CA PHE A 462 -8.61 23.79 -17.23
C PHE A 462 -7.25 23.77 -16.53
N GLU A 463 -7.14 24.34 -15.33
CA GLU A 463 -5.90 24.35 -14.56
C GLU A 463 -5.48 22.95 -14.13
N VAL A 464 -6.43 22.10 -13.71
CA VAL A 464 -6.15 20.70 -13.37
C VAL A 464 -5.65 19.90 -14.58
N ILE A 465 -6.23 20.13 -15.76
CA ILE A 465 -5.79 19.46 -16.99
C ILE A 465 -4.36 19.86 -17.36
N LYS A 466 -3.98 21.14 -17.18
CA LYS A 466 -2.60 21.60 -17.40
C LYS A 466 -1.60 20.96 -16.44
N LYS A 467 -2.01 20.63 -15.20
CA LYS A 467 -1.15 19.94 -14.21
C LYS A 467 -0.82 18.49 -14.57
N GLY A 468 -1.49 17.89 -15.56
CA GLY A 468 -0.96 16.73 -16.29
C GLY A 468 -1.15 15.34 -15.65
N ASN A 469 -1.94 15.16 -14.59
CA ASN A 469 -2.20 13.82 -14.04
C ASN A 469 -3.14 13.02 -14.99
N PRO A 470 -2.68 11.94 -15.65
CA PRO A 470 -3.47 11.24 -16.66
C PRO A 470 -4.78 10.66 -16.13
N VAL A 471 -4.77 10.15 -14.89
CA VAL A 471 -5.96 9.54 -14.25
C VAL A 471 -7.01 10.61 -13.98
N VAL A 472 -6.59 11.76 -13.44
CA VAL A 472 -7.48 12.89 -13.18
C VAL A 472 -8.05 13.44 -14.48
N ILE A 473 -7.21 13.63 -15.51
CA ILE A 473 -7.66 14.15 -16.81
C ILE A 473 -8.69 13.21 -17.45
N GLN A 474 -8.48 11.91 -17.38
CA GLN A 474 -9.43 10.93 -17.93
C GLN A 474 -10.74 10.89 -17.15
N GLY A 475 -10.68 11.00 -15.81
CA GLY A 475 -11.88 11.15 -14.98
C GLY A 475 -12.66 12.41 -15.34
N ILE A 476 -11.98 13.55 -15.47
CA ILE A 476 -12.58 14.81 -15.93
C ILE A 476 -13.23 14.63 -17.30
N ASN A 477 -12.53 14.01 -18.26
CA ASN A 477 -13.06 13.77 -19.60
C ASN A 477 -14.38 12.95 -19.58
N GLN A 478 -14.46 11.93 -18.73
CA GLN A 478 -15.67 11.12 -18.55
C GLN A 478 -16.82 11.96 -18.00
N MET A 479 -16.55 12.76 -16.98
CA MET A 479 -17.53 13.65 -16.34
C MET A 479 -18.04 14.73 -17.30
N ILE A 480 -17.15 15.46 -17.98
CA ILE A 480 -17.55 16.55 -18.91
C ILE A 480 -18.25 16.02 -20.17
N THR A 481 -17.93 14.79 -20.60
CA THR A 481 -18.66 14.15 -21.70
C THR A 481 -20.12 13.91 -21.31
N SER A 482 -20.37 13.49 -20.07
CA SER A 482 -21.73 13.36 -19.51
C SER A 482 -22.42 14.71 -19.41
N TYR A 483 -21.73 15.73 -18.90
CA TYR A 483 -22.28 17.08 -18.78
C TYR A 483 -22.66 17.66 -20.15
N LYS A 484 -21.83 17.43 -21.18
CA LYS A 484 -22.14 17.79 -22.56
C LYS A 484 -23.39 17.07 -23.07
N GLN A 485 -23.57 15.78 -22.78
CA GLN A 485 -24.79 15.04 -23.15
C GLN A 485 -26.03 15.58 -22.43
N GLU A 486 -25.87 16.05 -21.19
CA GLU A 486 -26.90 16.72 -20.37
C GLU A 486 -27.10 18.19 -20.74
N LYS A 487 -26.39 18.72 -21.75
CA LYS A 487 -26.42 20.12 -22.19
C LYS A 487 -25.97 21.14 -21.14
N ILE A 488 -25.16 20.72 -20.17
CA ILE A 488 -24.57 21.59 -19.16
C ILE A 488 -23.32 22.22 -19.75
N ARG A 489 -23.32 23.55 -19.95
CA ARG A 489 -22.16 24.34 -20.42
C ARG A 489 -21.45 23.69 -21.62
N GLU A 490 -22.21 23.41 -22.67
CA GLU A 490 -21.72 22.70 -23.87
C GLU A 490 -20.49 23.37 -24.52
N ASP A 491 -20.43 24.70 -24.45
CA ASP A 491 -19.32 25.54 -24.91
C ASP A 491 -18.01 25.16 -24.20
N LYS A 492 -18.00 25.27 -22.86
CA LYS A 492 -16.84 24.95 -22.01
C LYS A 492 -16.50 23.46 -22.07
N CYS A 493 -17.49 22.58 -22.08
CA CYS A 493 -17.27 21.14 -22.22
C CYS A 493 -16.56 20.81 -23.55
N THR A 494 -16.98 21.44 -24.65
CA THR A 494 -16.37 21.23 -25.97
C THR A 494 -14.94 21.73 -26.01
N GLU A 495 -14.66 22.87 -25.38
CA GLU A 495 -13.32 23.44 -25.26
C GLU A 495 -12.39 22.52 -24.46
N LEU A 496 -12.81 22.08 -23.26
CA LEU A 496 -12.04 21.15 -22.42
C LEU A 496 -11.76 19.82 -23.14
N ILE A 497 -12.75 19.24 -23.82
CA ILE A 497 -12.57 17.98 -24.57
C ILE A 497 -11.49 18.16 -25.66
N ARG A 498 -11.47 19.31 -26.36
CA ARG A 498 -10.43 19.59 -27.36
C ARG A 498 -9.05 19.71 -26.73
N GLU A 499 -8.92 20.38 -25.59
CA GLU A 499 -7.64 20.45 -24.87
C GLU A 499 -7.14 19.07 -24.44
N ILE A 500 -8.02 18.23 -23.89
CA ILE A 500 -7.66 16.86 -23.50
C ILE A 500 -7.20 16.03 -24.71
N GLN A 501 -7.87 16.17 -25.86
CA GLN A 501 -7.49 15.48 -27.09
C GLN A 501 -6.09 15.86 -27.59
N ARG A 502 -5.66 17.11 -27.37
CA ARG A 502 -4.30 17.57 -27.74
C ARG A 502 -3.20 16.91 -26.92
N LEU A 503 -3.51 16.43 -25.71
CA LEU A 503 -2.53 15.81 -24.81
C LEU A 503 -2.15 14.37 -25.19
N ASN A 504 -2.77 13.77 -26.23
CA ASN A 504 -2.47 12.42 -26.72
C ASN A 504 -2.37 11.35 -25.61
N LEU A 505 -3.25 11.42 -24.61
CA LEU A 505 -3.24 10.48 -23.50
C LEU A 505 -3.64 9.06 -23.97
N PRO A 506 -3.06 8.01 -23.37
CA PRO A 506 -3.45 6.64 -23.68
C PRO A 506 -4.93 6.43 -23.38
N LYS A 507 -5.62 5.65 -24.22
CA LYS A 507 -7.01 5.24 -23.97
C LYS A 507 -7.04 4.31 -22.76
N VAL A 508 -7.52 4.80 -21.62
CA VAL A 508 -7.73 3.98 -20.42
C VAL A 508 -9.22 3.62 -20.32
N LYS A 509 -9.49 2.47 -19.69
CA LYS A 509 -10.84 2.02 -19.33
C LYS A 509 -11.53 3.05 -18.40
N SER A 510 -12.80 2.80 -18.07
CA SER A 510 -13.54 3.57 -17.08
C SER A 510 -12.72 3.75 -15.80
N ILE A 511 -12.57 4.98 -15.31
CA ILE A 511 -11.87 5.27 -14.06
C ILE A 511 -12.87 5.03 -12.93
N SER A 512 -12.46 4.33 -11.88
CA SER A 512 -13.25 4.15 -10.67
C SER A 512 -13.21 5.41 -9.80
N ILE A 513 -14.20 5.57 -8.93
CA ILE A 513 -14.25 6.69 -7.97
C ILE A 513 -13.00 6.73 -7.08
N LEU A 514 -12.49 5.57 -6.66
CA LEU A 514 -11.33 5.47 -5.77
C LEU A 514 -10.02 5.81 -6.49
N GLU A 515 -9.84 5.37 -7.75
CA GLU A 515 -8.68 5.76 -8.58
C GLU A 515 -8.66 7.28 -8.78
N PHE A 516 -9.81 7.88 -9.06
CA PHE A 516 -9.92 9.33 -9.20
C PHE A 516 -9.57 10.05 -7.90
N PHE A 517 -10.15 9.63 -6.77
CA PHE A 517 -9.93 10.26 -5.47
C PHE A 517 -8.47 10.21 -5.01
N ASN A 518 -7.80 9.08 -5.23
CA ASN A 518 -6.38 8.93 -4.91
C ASN A 518 -5.46 9.74 -5.84
N ALA A 519 -5.89 10.03 -7.06
CA ALA A 519 -5.10 10.80 -8.03
C ALA A 519 -5.26 12.32 -7.87
N VAL A 520 -6.35 12.78 -7.26
CA VAL A 520 -6.59 14.18 -6.91
C VAL A 520 -5.93 14.47 -5.55
N THR A 521 -4.68 14.95 -5.60
CA THR A 521 -3.85 15.31 -4.45
C THR A 521 -3.08 16.60 -4.67
#